data_AF-A0A7X9KCX3-F1
#
_entry.id   AF-A0A7X9KCX3-F1
#
_cell.length_a   1.000
_cell.length_b   1.000
_cell.length_c   1.000
_cell.angle_alpha   90.00
_cell.angle_beta   90.00
_cell.angle_gamma   90.00
#
_symmetry.space_group_name_H-M   'P 1'
#
loop_
_entity.id
_entity.type
_entity.pdbx_description
1 polymer ?
#
loop_
_entity_poly.entity_id
_entity_poly.type
_entity_poly.pdbx_seq_one_letter_code
_entity_poly.pdbx_strand_id
1 'polypeptide(L)'
;MRGPSRGMILGAIAVAVFALAWGTPAPAGGEVPQGWTFPTIGSLNGTWELSVGAHLWADHFDLRNLQLRADIDLAPGLRWHALARSNRLLNGLGEWEPRLDEHYLEWYGFHNSPSGVFSFSVKAGRVRYLRFPYPDAISTFDQVPGVEDLGGGVDVTGYSGVIATVDYAHRSGFGLHAAWVDWCFGVDRPAEWAERYVFYRRTSPPWHFEARFGDLPLRTLPMGKTGGGYSLFVGRSMGDWDVGLLWEDISGQQTYTGIVVTFKQDSITRWMGGLAFDYTRAPEGFAFQLPLLSGTFGSLTRLDASREPAFTGVLMAPGRRGFLEPRGLVLVGEIVAERVRTYWQNGQVRNWYEHRLSSWGRTSGRGVVAVMVEDPWYLQLEALVSPHTTFSSWEALQEWERDRLGPAQLSQRVVYRFYAPPGVI
;
A
#
# COMPACT_ATOMS: atom_id res chain seq x y z
N MET A 1 -3.96 39.22 4.43
CA MET A 1 -4.58 37.89 4.60
C MET A 1 -5.71 37.77 3.58
N ARG A 2 -5.57 36.92 2.55
CA ARG A 2 -6.68 36.64 1.63
C ARG A 2 -7.65 35.69 2.36
N GLY A 3 -8.94 36.03 2.39
CA GLY A 3 -9.95 35.18 3.01
C GLY A 3 -10.04 33.81 2.32
N PRO A 4 -10.63 32.79 2.98
CA PRO A 4 -10.80 31.47 2.39
C PRO A 4 -11.59 31.56 1.08
N SER A 5 -11.17 30.80 0.06
CA SER A 5 -11.87 30.77 -1.23
C SER A 5 -13.27 30.16 -1.05
N ARG A 6 -14.23 30.51 -1.93
CA ARG A 6 -15.58 29.94 -1.89
C ARG A 6 -15.59 28.41 -1.92
N GLY A 7 -14.62 27.79 -2.60
CA GLY A 7 -14.43 26.34 -2.62
C GLY A 7 -14.04 25.75 -1.25
N MET A 8 -13.17 26.44 -0.49
CA MET A 8 -12.80 26.00 0.86
C MET A 8 -13.98 26.03 1.84
N ILE A 9 -14.85 27.04 1.71
CA ILE A 9 -16.06 27.15 2.53
C ILE A 9 -17.04 26.02 2.20
N LEU A 10 -17.23 25.70 0.91
CA LEU A 10 -18.09 24.61 0.46
C LEU A 10 -17.57 23.23 0.93
N GLY A 11 -16.26 22.98 0.86
CA GLY A 11 -15.66 21.74 1.34
C GLY A 11 -15.86 21.54 2.84
N ALA A 12 -15.61 22.58 3.65
CA ALA A 12 -15.83 22.54 5.10
C ALA A 12 -17.31 22.34 5.46
N ILE A 13 -18.23 22.98 4.72
CA ILE A 13 -19.68 22.78 4.89
C ILE A 13 -20.07 21.35 4.52
N ALA A 14 -19.54 20.78 3.44
CA ALA A 14 -19.84 19.39 3.05
C ALA A 14 -19.44 18.42 4.16
N VAL A 15 -18.21 18.53 4.69
CA VAL A 15 -17.73 17.70 5.82
C VAL A 15 -18.65 17.84 7.05
N ALA A 16 -19.03 19.07 7.41
CA ALA A 16 -19.88 19.34 8.57
C ALA A 16 -21.32 18.82 8.38
N VAL A 17 -21.94 19.07 7.22
CA VAL A 17 -23.31 18.63 6.91
C VAL A 17 -23.39 17.10 6.93
N PHE A 18 -22.41 16.40 6.35
CA PHE A 18 -22.42 14.95 6.36
C PHE A 18 -22.16 14.35 7.75
N ALA A 19 -21.25 14.93 8.53
CA ALA A 19 -21.03 14.52 9.91
C ALA A 19 -22.29 14.69 10.78
N LEU A 20 -23.03 15.79 10.58
CA LEU A 20 -24.29 16.07 11.29
C LEU A 20 -25.44 15.18 10.83
N ALA A 21 -25.52 14.85 9.55
CA ALA A 21 -26.60 14.04 9.00
C ALA A 21 -26.55 12.58 9.48
N TRP A 22 -25.37 12.06 9.85
CA TRP A 22 -25.18 10.61 10.02
C TRP A 22 -24.86 10.16 11.46
N GLY A 23 -24.67 11.07 12.43
CA GLY A 23 -24.51 10.73 13.85
C GLY A 23 -23.21 9.98 14.19
N THR A 24 -22.87 9.85 15.47
CA THR A 24 -21.65 9.17 15.90
C THR A 24 -21.83 7.65 15.86
N PRO A 25 -20.89 6.87 15.26
CA PRO A 25 -20.97 5.42 15.22
C PRO A 25 -20.92 4.78 16.62
N ALA A 26 -21.60 3.65 16.75
CA ALA A 26 -21.41 2.73 17.87
C ALA A 26 -20.11 1.93 17.67
N PRO A 27 -19.35 1.65 18.74
CA PRO A 27 -18.10 0.89 18.65
C PRO A 27 -18.36 -0.52 18.11
N ALA A 28 -17.58 -0.95 17.12
CA ALA A 28 -17.49 -2.35 16.74
C ALA A 28 -16.84 -3.13 17.90
N GLY A 29 -17.55 -4.15 18.39
CA GLY A 29 -17.11 -4.99 19.51
C GLY A 29 -15.89 -5.85 19.18
N GLY A 30 -15.01 -6.00 20.17
CA GLY A 30 -13.80 -6.82 20.14
C GLY A 30 -12.74 -6.22 21.06
N GLU A 31 -12.14 -7.01 21.95
CA GLU A 31 -11.02 -6.56 22.79
C GLU A 31 -9.77 -6.39 21.93
N VAL A 32 -9.59 -5.21 21.35
CA VAL A 32 -8.31 -4.81 20.73
C VAL A 32 -7.32 -4.53 21.86
N PRO A 33 -6.12 -5.14 21.87
CA PRO A 33 -5.09 -4.89 22.87
C PRO A 33 -4.84 -3.38 23.01
N GLN A 34 -4.99 -2.85 24.21
CA GLN A 34 -4.82 -1.43 24.50
C GLN A 34 -3.33 -1.07 24.61
N GLY A 35 -2.97 0.14 24.18
CA GLY A 35 -1.60 0.66 24.28
C GLY A 35 -0.77 0.46 23.02
N TRP A 36 0.54 0.60 23.18
CA TRP A 36 1.52 0.52 22.09
C TRP A 36 1.75 -0.92 21.62
N THR A 37 1.74 -1.10 20.30
CA THR A 37 2.13 -2.32 19.61
C THR A 37 3.15 -1.99 18.53
N PHE A 38 4.24 -2.74 18.52
CA PHE A 38 5.33 -2.65 17.55
C PHE A 38 5.44 -4.01 16.85
N PRO A 39 4.68 -4.24 15.77
CA PRO A 39 4.64 -5.54 15.12
C PRO A 39 6.03 -6.00 14.69
N THR A 40 6.30 -7.30 14.83
CA THR A 40 7.49 -7.93 14.25
C THR A 40 7.26 -9.41 13.98
N ILE A 41 7.86 -9.91 12.89
CA ILE A 41 7.95 -11.33 12.54
C ILE A 41 9.18 -12.03 13.12
N GLY A 42 9.91 -11.34 14.01
CA GLY A 42 11.16 -11.78 14.62
C GLY A 42 12.37 -11.08 14.02
N SER A 43 13.39 -10.84 14.84
CA SER A 43 14.63 -10.20 14.37
C SER A 43 15.32 -11.03 13.30
N LEU A 44 15.72 -10.36 12.21
CA LEU A 44 16.33 -10.90 11.01
C LEU A 44 15.44 -11.89 10.23
N ASN A 45 14.15 -11.95 10.54
CA ASN A 45 13.17 -12.65 9.71
C ASN A 45 12.67 -11.73 8.61
N GLY A 46 12.44 -12.31 7.43
CA GLY A 46 12.08 -11.51 6.26
C GLY A 46 11.84 -12.36 5.02
N THR A 47 11.64 -11.67 3.90
CA THR A 47 11.46 -12.30 2.58
C THR A 47 12.36 -11.65 1.55
N TRP A 48 12.70 -12.41 0.52
CA TRP A 48 13.28 -11.88 -0.71
C TRP A 48 12.58 -12.44 -1.94
N GLU A 49 12.59 -11.67 -3.02
CA GLU A 49 12.03 -12.05 -4.31
C GLU A 49 12.91 -11.53 -5.44
N LEU A 50 13.26 -12.42 -6.35
CA LEU A 50 13.86 -12.10 -7.65
C LEU A 50 12.75 -12.16 -8.70
N SER A 51 12.57 -11.09 -9.46
CA SER A 51 11.57 -11.01 -10.53
C SER A 51 12.12 -10.28 -11.75
N VAL A 52 11.49 -10.49 -12.90
CA VAL A 52 11.85 -9.83 -14.16
C VAL A 52 10.62 -9.20 -14.79
N GLY A 53 10.76 -7.98 -15.29
CA GLY A 53 9.75 -7.34 -16.10
C GLY A 53 9.73 -7.93 -17.49
N ALA A 54 8.54 -8.19 -18.03
CA ALA A 54 8.33 -8.55 -19.42
C ALA A 54 7.35 -7.58 -20.05
N HIS A 55 7.56 -7.21 -21.31
CA HIS A 55 6.61 -6.43 -22.07
C HIS A 55 6.46 -7.04 -23.46
N LEU A 56 5.22 -7.39 -23.79
CA LEU A 56 4.81 -7.93 -25.07
C LEU A 56 4.05 -6.87 -25.87
N TRP A 57 4.55 -6.56 -27.06
CA TRP A 57 3.87 -5.75 -28.06
C TRP A 57 3.35 -6.65 -29.19
N ALA A 58 2.66 -6.03 -30.15
CA ALA A 58 2.20 -6.74 -31.34
C ALA A 58 3.35 -7.28 -32.21
N ASP A 59 4.53 -6.67 -32.15
CA ASP A 59 5.67 -6.92 -33.06
C ASP A 59 6.96 -7.37 -32.36
N HIS A 60 7.11 -7.14 -31.05
CA HIS A 60 8.30 -7.53 -30.30
C HIS A 60 8.00 -7.90 -28.85
N PHE A 61 9.01 -8.47 -28.19
CA PHE A 61 8.97 -8.89 -26.80
C PHE A 61 10.28 -8.52 -26.11
N ASP A 62 10.19 -7.80 -24.99
CA ASP A 62 11.34 -7.43 -24.18
C ASP A 62 11.28 -8.03 -22.78
N LEU A 63 12.44 -8.51 -22.33
CA LEU A 63 12.73 -8.71 -20.91
C LEU A 63 13.53 -7.52 -20.39
N ARG A 64 13.14 -7.01 -19.24
CA ARG A 64 13.72 -5.81 -18.61
C ARG A 64 13.59 -5.86 -17.10
N ASN A 65 14.26 -4.95 -16.39
CA ASN A 65 14.08 -4.77 -14.94
C ASN A 65 14.20 -6.06 -14.13
N LEU A 66 15.32 -6.78 -14.24
CA LEU A 66 15.61 -7.81 -13.24
C LEU A 66 15.75 -7.13 -11.88
N GLN A 67 14.85 -7.47 -10.95
CA GLN A 67 14.74 -6.86 -9.65
C GLN A 67 14.95 -7.89 -8.55
N LEU A 68 15.74 -7.52 -7.54
CA LEU A 68 15.85 -8.24 -6.28
C LEU A 68 15.26 -7.36 -5.17
N ARG A 69 14.15 -7.81 -4.59
CA ARG A 69 13.51 -7.19 -3.44
C ARG A 69 13.87 -7.95 -2.17
N ALA A 70 14.11 -7.25 -1.07
CA ALA A 70 14.23 -7.82 0.27
C ALA A 70 13.51 -6.95 1.30
N ASP A 71 12.82 -7.58 2.25
CA ASP A 71 12.17 -6.94 3.40
C ASP A 71 12.47 -7.77 4.65
N ILE A 72 13.06 -7.16 5.66
CA ILE A 72 13.58 -7.84 6.86
C ILE A 72 13.21 -7.02 8.11
N ASP A 73 12.59 -7.67 9.08
CA ASP A 73 12.38 -7.09 10.40
C ASP A 73 13.68 -7.15 11.21
N LEU A 74 14.15 -6.01 11.70
CA LEU A 74 15.37 -5.92 12.52
C LEU A 74 15.04 -6.02 14.01
N ALA A 75 13.96 -5.35 14.43
CA ALA A 75 13.47 -5.30 15.80
C ALA A 75 11.95 -5.03 15.81
N PRO A 76 11.25 -5.10 16.98
CA PRO A 76 9.86 -4.69 17.08
C PRO A 76 9.59 -3.33 16.45
N GLY A 77 8.73 -3.29 15.43
CA GLY A 77 8.38 -2.08 14.68
C GLY A 77 9.51 -1.49 13.84
N LEU A 78 10.68 -2.12 13.73
CA LEU A 78 11.81 -1.66 12.92
C LEU A 78 12.11 -2.66 11.81
N ARG A 79 12.07 -2.20 10.57
CA ARG A 79 12.39 -3.03 9.40
C ARG A 79 13.31 -2.33 8.41
N TRP A 80 13.93 -3.14 7.57
CA TRP A 80 14.74 -2.74 6.44
C TRP A 80 14.10 -3.24 5.16
N HIS A 81 14.04 -2.38 4.15
CA HIS A 81 13.57 -2.71 2.81
C HIS A 81 14.60 -2.30 1.77
N ALA A 82 14.77 -3.13 0.75
CA ALA A 82 15.56 -2.83 -0.42
C ALA A 82 14.90 -3.38 -1.69
N LEU A 83 15.03 -2.61 -2.78
CA LEU A 83 14.74 -3.05 -4.13
C LEU A 83 15.93 -2.66 -5.01
N ALA A 84 16.72 -3.66 -5.39
CA ALA A 84 17.82 -3.51 -6.32
C ALA A 84 17.35 -3.90 -7.72
N ARG A 85 17.80 -3.17 -8.73
CA ARG A 85 17.56 -3.47 -10.14
C ARG A 85 18.90 -3.63 -10.85
N SER A 86 18.96 -4.54 -11.81
CA SER A 86 20.19 -4.86 -12.57
C SER A 86 20.67 -3.72 -13.46
N ASN A 87 19.74 -2.93 -14.01
CA ASN A 87 20.02 -1.93 -15.05
C ASN A 87 19.49 -0.58 -14.60
N ARG A 88 20.21 0.50 -14.90
CA ARG A 88 19.75 1.86 -14.62
C ARG A 88 18.57 2.26 -15.50
N LEU A 89 18.64 1.94 -16.79
CA LEU A 89 17.63 2.30 -17.79
C LEU A 89 16.45 1.32 -17.81
N LEU A 90 15.36 1.77 -18.44
CA LEU A 90 14.10 1.04 -18.51
C LEU A 90 14.19 -0.29 -19.29
N ASN A 91 14.94 -0.32 -20.38
CA ASN A 91 14.83 -1.35 -21.41
C ASN A 91 16.05 -2.29 -21.43
N GLY A 92 15.77 -3.56 -21.69
CA GLY A 92 16.76 -4.62 -21.84
C GLY A 92 17.36 -5.15 -20.54
N LEU A 93 18.10 -6.25 -20.68
CA LEU A 93 18.96 -6.87 -19.66
C LEU A 93 20.44 -6.92 -20.11
N GLY A 94 20.77 -6.28 -21.23
CA GLY A 94 22.07 -6.40 -21.90
C GLY A 94 23.20 -5.58 -21.26
N GLU A 95 22.87 -4.57 -20.47
CA GLU A 95 23.82 -3.76 -19.70
C GLU A 95 23.75 -4.15 -18.22
N TRP A 96 24.87 -4.09 -17.48
CA TRP A 96 24.89 -4.32 -16.03
C TRP A 96 25.31 -3.04 -15.32
N GLU A 97 24.32 -2.30 -14.82
CA GLU A 97 24.50 -1.02 -14.10
C GLU A 97 23.53 -1.01 -12.91
N PRO A 98 23.82 -1.77 -11.83
CA PRO A 98 22.86 -2.00 -10.78
C PRO A 98 22.59 -0.75 -9.95
N ARG A 99 21.33 -0.56 -9.54
CA ARG A 99 20.88 0.58 -8.73
C ARG A 99 19.91 0.13 -7.63
N LEU A 100 19.99 0.81 -6.49
CA LEU A 100 18.95 0.75 -5.46
C LEU A 100 17.83 1.73 -5.80
N ASP A 101 16.75 1.14 -6.25
CA ASP A 101 15.52 1.81 -6.61
C ASP A 101 14.74 2.22 -5.35
N GLU A 102 14.73 1.34 -4.34
CA GLU A 102 14.34 1.64 -2.96
C GLU A 102 15.40 1.09 -2.00
N HIS A 103 15.67 1.82 -0.92
CA HIS A 103 16.54 1.37 0.17
C HIS A 103 16.29 2.24 1.39
N TYR A 104 15.64 1.69 2.41
CA TYR A 104 15.27 2.45 3.59
C TYR A 104 15.16 1.60 4.85
N LEU A 105 15.31 2.27 5.99
CA LEU A 105 14.89 1.78 7.29
C LEU A 105 13.55 2.40 7.65
N GLU A 106 12.65 1.64 8.24
CA GLU A 106 11.36 2.12 8.72
C GLU A 106 11.15 1.73 10.18
N TRP A 107 10.85 2.72 11.02
CA TRP A 107 10.37 2.51 12.38
C TRP A 107 8.91 2.95 12.49
N TYR A 108 8.04 2.04 12.90
CA TYR A 108 6.60 2.26 12.93
C TYR A 108 5.93 1.57 14.13
N GLY A 109 4.77 2.08 14.52
CA GLY A 109 4.00 1.53 15.62
C GLY A 109 2.57 2.03 15.66
N PHE A 110 1.75 1.33 16.43
CA PHE A 110 0.33 1.60 16.62
C PHE A 110 0.01 1.72 18.10
N HIS A 111 -0.79 2.70 18.48
CA HIS A 111 -1.34 2.84 19.81
C HIS A 111 -2.86 2.77 19.75
N ASN A 112 -3.41 1.67 20.28
CA ASN A 112 -4.85 1.46 20.36
C ASN A 112 -5.41 2.03 21.66
N SER A 113 -6.48 2.82 21.57
CA SER A 113 -7.22 3.35 22.73
C SER A 113 -8.73 3.07 22.61
N PRO A 114 -9.53 3.34 23.66
CA PRO A 114 -10.99 3.29 23.56
C PRO A 114 -11.58 4.38 22.67
N SER A 115 -10.82 5.42 22.31
CA SER A 115 -11.28 6.52 21.46
C SER A 115 -10.87 6.37 20.01
N GLY A 116 -9.80 5.64 19.70
CA GLY A 116 -9.27 5.55 18.35
C GLY A 116 -7.94 4.80 18.26
N VAL A 117 -7.30 4.92 17.11
CA VAL A 117 -5.98 4.36 16.83
C VAL A 117 -5.05 5.49 16.41
N PHE A 118 -3.93 5.62 17.10
CA PHE A 118 -2.82 6.47 16.67
C PHE A 118 -1.77 5.58 16.00
N SER A 119 -1.23 6.01 14.87
CA SER A 119 -0.19 5.30 14.13
C SER A 119 0.93 6.26 13.79
N PHE A 120 2.17 5.80 13.81
CA PHE A 120 3.30 6.56 13.27
C PHE A 120 4.23 5.67 12.44
N SER A 121 4.91 6.28 11.48
CA SER A 121 6.00 5.67 10.72
C SER A 121 7.08 6.72 10.46
N VAL A 122 8.35 6.33 10.61
CA VAL A 122 9.52 7.12 10.24
C VAL A 122 10.35 6.28 9.28
N LYS A 123 10.47 6.73 8.04
CA LYS A 123 11.30 6.09 7.00
C LYS A 123 12.54 6.93 6.73
N ALA A 124 13.71 6.33 6.71
CA ALA A 124 14.97 7.00 6.37
C ALA A 124 15.64 6.29 5.20
N GLY A 125 15.80 7.00 4.08
CA GLY A 125 16.40 6.48 2.86
C GLY A 125 15.61 6.84 1.60
N ARG A 126 15.67 5.98 0.59
CA ARG A 126 14.95 6.15 -0.68
C ARG A 126 13.70 5.28 -0.71
N VAL A 127 12.54 5.91 -0.86
CA VAL A 127 11.20 5.32 -0.74
C VAL A 127 10.35 5.74 -1.94
N ARG A 128 9.52 4.84 -2.48
CA ARG A 128 8.50 5.19 -3.48
C ARG A 128 7.07 5.09 -2.94
N TYR A 129 6.87 4.38 -1.84
CA TYR A 129 5.56 4.23 -1.21
C TYR A 129 5.44 5.05 0.09
N LEU A 130 4.74 6.19 0.03
CA LEU A 130 4.50 7.05 1.20
C LEU A 130 3.43 6.53 2.15
N ARG A 131 2.44 5.79 1.65
CA ARG A 131 1.21 5.50 2.40
C ARG A 131 1.54 4.75 3.70
N PHE A 132 1.08 5.33 4.80
CA PHE A 132 1.07 4.72 6.13
C PHE A 132 0.01 5.43 6.98
N PRO A 133 -0.85 4.72 7.74
CA PRO A 133 -1.01 3.26 7.80
C PRO A 133 -1.64 2.72 6.49
N TYR A 134 -2.33 1.57 6.54
CA TYR A 134 -2.99 1.01 5.35
C TYR A 134 -3.82 2.09 4.63
N PRO A 135 -3.69 2.23 3.29
CA PRO A 135 -4.30 3.32 2.54
C PRO A 135 -5.82 3.30 2.68
N ASP A 136 -6.39 4.49 2.83
CA ASP A 136 -7.84 4.69 2.75
C ASP A 136 -8.31 4.77 1.27
N ALA A 137 -9.60 5.06 1.04
CA ALA A 137 -10.19 5.00 -0.28
C ALA A 137 -9.68 6.12 -1.19
N ILE A 138 -9.54 7.35 -0.70
CA ILE A 138 -9.02 8.46 -1.51
C ILE A 138 -7.55 8.19 -1.86
N SER A 139 -6.79 7.57 -0.98
CA SER A 139 -5.38 7.31 -1.25
C SER A 139 -5.08 6.30 -2.35
N THR A 140 -6.08 5.53 -2.78
CA THR A 140 -5.94 4.63 -3.94
C THR A 140 -5.73 5.39 -5.25
N PHE A 141 -6.18 6.65 -5.33
CA PHE A 141 -6.04 7.49 -6.51
C PHE A 141 -4.68 8.18 -6.59
N ASP A 142 -3.87 8.16 -5.53
CA ASP A 142 -2.65 8.95 -5.48
C ASP A 142 -1.63 8.50 -6.54
N GLN A 143 -0.88 9.46 -7.06
CA GLN A 143 0.08 9.19 -8.12
C GLN A 143 1.21 8.28 -7.62
N VAL A 144 1.38 7.14 -8.29
CA VAL A 144 2.54 6.27 -8.08
C VAL A 144 3.78 6.94 -8.68
N PRO A 145 4.97 6.82 -8.07
CA PRO A 145 6.18 7.38 -8.69
C PRO A 145 6.40 6.82 -10.09
N GLY A 146 6.45 7.73 -11.07
CA GLY A 146 6.59 7.39 -12.50
C GLY A 146 7.93 6.79 -12.86
N VAL A 147 8.22 6.68 -14.15
CA VAL A 147 9.43 6.03 -14.71
C VAL A 147 10.45 7.03 -15.26
N GLU A 148 10.29 8.31 -14.95
CA GLU A 148 11.15 9.39 -15.43
C GLU A 148 12.62 9.15 -15.04
N ASP A 149 12.87 8.59 -13.84
CA ASP A 149 14.21 8.21 -13.36
C ASP A 149 14.84 7.05 -14.14
N LEU A 150 14.06 6.37 -14.99
CA LEU A 150 14.49 5.25 -15.82
C LEU A 150 14.75 5.66 -17.28
N GLY A 151 14.37 6.89 -17.66
CA GLY A 151 14.57 7.46 -19.00
C GLY A 151 15.97 8.03 -19.23
N GLY A 152 16.91 7.85 -18.30
CA GLY A 152 18.26 8.39 -18.36
C GLY A 152 18.41 9.80 -17.78
N GLY A 153 17.32 10.41 -17.31
CA GLY A 153 17.31 11.70 -16.62
C GLY A 153 17.86 11.64 -15.18
N VAL A 154 18.13 12.82 -14.62
CA VAL A 154 18.62 13.00 -13.24
C VAL A 154 17.48 13.01 -12.22
N ASP A 155 16.23 13.13 -12.67
CA ASP A 155 15.07 13.26 -11.80
C ASP A 155 14.85 12.00 -10.96
N VAL A 156 14.82 12.17 -9.65
CA VAL A 156 14.55 11.10 -8.70
C VAL A 156 13.03 10.90 -8.62
N THR A 157 12.52 9.80 -9.16
CA THR A 157 11.14 9.37 -8.88
C THR A 157 11.10 8.79 -7.46
N GLY A 158 10.21 9.35 -6.63
CA GLY A 158 10.05 8.98 -5.22
C GLY A 158 10.61 10.02 -4.24
N TYR A 159 10.77 9.58 -3.00
CA TYR A 159 11.14 10.38 -1.84
C TYR A 159 12.49 9.90 -1.33
N SER A 160 13.47 10.80 -1.25
CA SER A 160 14.82 10.48 -0.75
C SER A 160 15.13 11.39 0.42
N GLY A 161 15.03 10.85 1.63
CA GLY A 161 14.89 11.70 2.81
C GLY A 161 14.66 10.94 4.10
N VAL A 162 14.37 11.72 5.14
CA VAL A 162 13.67 11.26 6.33
C VAL A 162 12.20 11.66 6.19
N ILE A 163 11.32 10.68 6.22
CA ILE A 163 9.87 10.86 6.07
C ILE A 163 9.23 10.45 7.39
N ALA A 164 8.50 11.38 8.01
CA ALA A 164 7.75 11.11 9.23
C ALA A 164 6.25 11.22 8.93
N THR A 165 5.51 10.15 9.19
CA THR A 165 4.06 10.06 9.01
C THR A 165 3.40 9.78 10.33
N VAL A 166 2.32 10.51 10.62
CA VAL A 166 1.44 10.29 11.77
C VAL A 166 -0.01 10.26 11.32
N ASP A 167 -0.78 9.37 11.91
CA ASP A 167 -2.20 9.21 11.64
C ASP A 167 -2.96 8.99 12.96
N TYR A 168 -4.08 9.67 13.13
CA TYR A 168 -5.01 9.41 14.23
C TYR A 168 -6.41 9.21 13.69
N ALA A 169 -6.92 7.99 13.82
CA ALA A 169 -8.28 7.62 13.44
C ALA A 169 -9.16 7.50 14.70
N HIS A 170 -10.03 8.49 14.92
CA HIS A 170 -11.01 8.44 15.99
C HIS A 170 -12.19 7.55 15.61
N ARG A 171 -12.78 6.87 16.60
CA ARG A 171 -13.93 5.98 16.39
C ARG A 171 -15.14 6.68 15.79
N SER A 172 -15.27 8.00 15.95
CA SER A 172 -16.36 8.79 15.35
C SER A 172 -16.31 8.89 13.82
N GLY A 173 -15.21 8.44 13.19
CA GLY A 173 -14.95 8.59 11.77
C GLY A 173 -14.04 9.78 11.45
N PHE A 174 -13.90 10.73 12.37
CA PHE A 174 -12.95 11.84 12.23
C PHE A 174 -11.51 11.39 12.47
N GLY A 175 -10.56 12.05 11.82
CA GLY A 175 -9.15 11.82 12.08
C GLY A 175 -8.24 12.91 11.54
N LEU A 176 -6.94 12.71 11.81
CA LEU A 176 -5.85 13.60 11.43
C LEU A 176 -4.78 12.78 10.73
N HIS A 177 -4.24 13.31 9.65
CA HIS A 177 -3.12 12.73 8.93
C HIS A 177 -2.06 13.82 8.69
N ALA A 178 -0.79 13.46 8.87
CA ALA A 178 0.30 14.33 8.47
C ALA A 178 1.53 13.53 8.04
N ALA A 179 2.16 13.97 6.96
CA ALA A 179 3.42 13.47 6.45
C ALA A 179 4.39 14.63 6.22
N TRP A 180 5.57 14.55 6.82
CA TRP A 180 6.65 15.53 6.70
C TRP A 180 7.88 14.87 6.09
N VAL A 181 8.60 15.60 5.24
CA VAL A 181 9.78 15.08 4.52
C VAL A 181 10.95 16.04 4.68
N ASP A 182 12.08 15.51 5.14
CA ASP A 182 13.40 16.15 5.06
C ASP A 182 14.19 15.54 3.90
N TRP A 183 14.43 16.33 2.86
CA TRP A 183 15.12 15.89 1.66
C TRP A 183 16.64 16.01 1.86
N CYS A 184 17.26 15.02 2.51
CA CYS A 184 18.69 15.05 2.85
C CYS A 184 19.55 13.97 2.13
N PHE A 185 18.93 13.06 1.36
CA PHE A 185 19.62 11.97 0.65
C PHE A 185 19.81 12.27 -0.83
N GLY A 186 20.64 13.28 -1.15
CA GLY A 186 21.02 13.61 -2.52
C GLY A 186 19.94 14.35 -3.33
N VAL A 187 18.97 14.95 -2.64
CA VAL A 187 17.93 15.80 -3.23
C VAL A 187 18.05 17.18 -2.58
N ASP A 188 18.27 18.21 -3.38
CA ASP A 188 18.38 19.60 -2.89
C ASP A 188 16.99 20.24 -2.82
N ARG A 189 16.27 19.97 -1.73
CA ARG A 189 14.94 20.53 -1.43
C ARG A 189 14.81 20.87 0.06
N PRO A 190 14.07 21.92 0.43
CA PRO A 190 13.81 22.23 1.82
C PRO A 190 12.91 21.16 2.45
N ALA A 191 13.05 20.96 3.76
CA ALA A 191 12.13 20.10 4.50
C ALA A 191 10.73 20.73 4.55
N GLU A 192 9.70 19.96 4.22
CA GLU A 192 8.34 20.46 4.03
C GLU A 192 7.25 19.42 4.33
N TRP A 193 6.00 19.88 4.44
CA TRP A 193 4.85 18.99 4.58
C TRP A 193 4.50 18.39 3.23
N ALA A 194 4.54 17.06 3.15
CA ALA A 194 4.08 16.30 2.00
C ALA A 194 2.56 16.06 2.05
N GLU A 195 1.97 15.99 3.24
CA GLU A 195 0.51 15.92 3.48
C GLU A 195 0.20 16.46 4.89
N ARG A 196 -0.92 17.17 5.08
CA ARG A 196 -1.43 17.58 6.40
C ARG A 196 -2.92 17.90 6.32
N TYR A 197 -3.76 16.99 6.75
CA TYR A 197 -5.21 17.15 6.62
C TYR A 197 -5.99 16.54 7.78
N VAL A 198 -7.22 17.02 7.93
CA VAL A 198 -8.26 16.34 8.71
C VAL A 198 -9.08 15.49 7.75
N PHE A 199 -9.58 14.37 8.23
CA PHE A 199 -10.46 13.52 7.44
C PHE A 199 -11.72 13.12 8.21
N TYR A 200 -12.75 12.77 7.46
CA TYR A 200 -13.91 12.06 7.96
C TYR A 200 -14.15 10.85 7.06
N ARG A 201 -14.27 9.67 7.65
CA ARG A 201 -14.53 8.43 6.93
C ARG A 201 -15.65 7.64 7.61
N ARG A 202 -16.51 7.05 6.79
CA ARG A 202 -17.59 6.20 7.27
C ARG A 202 -18.01 5.17 6.25
N THR A 203 -18.17 3.94 6.72
CA THR A 203 -18.82 2.88 5.97
C THR A 203 -20.18 2.60 6.59
N SER A 204 -21.24 2.73 5.80
CA SER A 204 -22.57 2.23 6.12
C SER A 204 -23.03 1.41 4.94
N PRO A 205 -22.81 0.07 4.95
CA PRO A 205 -23.10 -0.77 3.80
C PRO A 205 -24.50 -0.49 3.22
N PRO A 206 -24.62 -0.35 1.89
CA PRO A 206 -23.58 -0.62 0.89
C PRO A 206 -22.63 0.57 0.61
N TRP A 207 -22.77 1.70 1.30
CA TRP A 207 -22.05 2.93 0.98
C TRP A 207 -20.77 3.10 1.81
N HIS A 208 -19.73 3.62 1.16
CA HIS A 208 -18.51 4.11 1.78
C HIS A 208 -18.35 5.60 1.45
N PHE A 209 -17.99 6.40 2.45
CA PHE A 209 -17.75 7.82 2.28
C PHE A 209 -16.44 8.19 2.92
N GLU A 210 -15.68 9.04 2.24
CA GLU A 210 -14.48 9.66 2.77
C GLU A 210 -14.41 11.12 2.32
N ALA A 211 -13.97 12.00 3.21
CA ALA A 211 -13.68 13.38 2.89
C ALA A 211 -12.38 13.81 3.59
N ARG A 212 -11.57 14.61 2.90
CA ARG A 212 -10.32 15.19 3.41
C ARG A 212 -10.34 16.69 3.22
N PHE A 213 -9.75 17.43 4.15
CA PHE A 213 -9.60 18.88 4.08
C PHE A 213 -8.28 19.31 4.73
N GLY A 214 -7.47 20.10 4.01
CA GLY A 214 -6.17 20.59 4.49
C GLY A 214 -5.17 20.75 3.36
N ASP A 215 -3.89 20.54 3.67
CA ASP A 215 -2.80 20.50 2.71
C ASP A 215 -2.70 19.08 2.13
N LEU A 216 -3.21 18.93 0.91
CA LEU A 216 -3.33 17.65 0.21
C LEU A 216 -2.21 17.50 -0.83
N PRO A 217 -1.80 16.26 -1.16
CA PRO A 217 -0.71 16.02 -2.10
C PRO A 217 -1.09 16.48 -3.51
N LEU A 218 -0.19 17.21 -4.16
CA LEU A 218 -0.36 17.58 -5.57
C LEU A 218 0.05 16.44 -6.49
N ARG A 219 -0.70 16.26 -7.59
CA ARG A 219 -0.48 15.24 -8.63
C ARG A 219 0.54 15.67 -9.69
N THR A 220 1.39 16.65 -9.38
CA THR A 220 2.35 17.21 -10.32
C THR A 220 3.77 16.94 -9.86
N LEU A 221 4.65 16.64 -10.81
CA LEU A 221 6.08 16.49 -10.52
C LEU A 221 6.73 17.85 -10.18
N PRO A 222 7.75 17.88 -9.32
CA PRO A 222 8.24 16.75 -8.52
C PRO A 222 7.27 16.38 -7.39
N MET A 223 7.21 15.08 -7.07
CA MET A 223 6.36 14.53 -6.00
C MET A 223 6.65 15.17 -4.62
N GLY A 224 5.66 15.13 -3.74
CA GLY A 224 5.80 15.64 -2.36
C GLY A 224 5.52 17.12 -2.18
N LYS A 225 4.92 17.78 -3.17
CA LYS A 225 4.34 19.12 -3.02
C LYS A 225 2.92 19.01 -2.49
N THR A 226 2.48 20.02 -1.75
CA THR A 226 1.11 20.12 -1.22
C THR A 226 0.41 21.40 -1.65
N GLY A 227 -0.92 21.35 -1.63
CA GLY A 227 -1.78 22.52 -1.79
C GLY A 227 -2.99 22.44 -0.86
N GLY A 228 -3.50 23.60 -0.45
CA GLY A 228 -4.72 23.68 0.34
C GLY A 228 -5.95 23.30 -0.50
N GLY A 229 -6.79 22.39 0.00
CA GLY A 229 -7.94 21.90 -0.76
C GLY A 229 -8.81 20.89 -0.01
N TYR A 230 -9.63 20.19 -0.78
CA TYR A 230 -10.45 19.08 -0.30
C TYR A 230 -10.56 17.96 -1.33
N SER A 231 -10.75 16.74 -0.83
CA SER A 231 -11.08 15.56 -1.64
C SER A 231 -12.32 14.90 -1.06
N LEU A 232 -13.25 14.48 -1.91
CA LEU A 232 -14.48 13.79 -1.55
C LEU A 232 -14.55 12.47 -2.30
N PHE A 233 -14.93 11.42 -1.58
CA PHE A 233 -15.10 10.09 -2.13
C PHE A 233 -16.44 9.50 -1.72
N VAL A 234 -17.12 8.88 -2.68
CA VAL A 234 -18.29 8.04 -2.44
C VAL A 234 -18.13 6.72 -3.17
N GLY A 235 -18.23 5.64 -2.41
CA GLY A 235 -18.16 4.27 -2.89
C GLY A 235 -19.44 3.50 -2.60
N ARG A 236 -19.73 2.50 -3.42
CA ARG A 236 -20.85 1.58 -3.24
C ARG A 236 -20.44 0.15 -3.52
N SER A 237 -20.79 -0.74 -2.60
CA SER A 237 -20.71 -2.19 -2.82
C SER A 237 -21.85 -2.68 -3.70
N MET A 238 -21.50 -3.44 -4.73
CA MET A 238 -22.36 -3.95 -5.78
C MET A 238 -22.15 -5.46 -5.98
N GLY A 239 -22.34 -6.25 -4.91
CA GLY A 239 -22.16 -7.70 -4.95
C GLY A 239 -20.69 -8.08 -5.13
N ASP A 240 -20.33 -8.53 -6.32
CA ASP A 240 -18.99 -9.01 -6.67
C ASP A 240 -17.98 -7.89 -6.97
N TRP A 241 -18.39 -6.63 -6.87
CA TRP A 241 -17.58 -5.46 -7.21
C TRP A 241 -17.90 -4.31 -6.26
N ASP A 242 -16.91 -3.46 -5.97
CA ASP A 242 -17.14 -2.17 -5.32
C ASP A 242 -16.73 -1.05 -6.29
N VAL A 243 -17.55 -0.01 -6.44
CA VAL A 243 -17.29 1.13 -7.34
C VAL A 243 -17.25 2.40 -6.53
N GLY A 244 -16.30 3.28 -6.81
CA GLY A 244 -16.19 4.57 -6.14
C GLY A 244 -15.85 5.74 -7.05
N LEU A 245 -16.28 6.92 -6.64
CA LEU A 245 -16.08 8.19 -7.35
C LEU A 245 -15.33 9.17 -6.45
N LEU A 246 -14.34 9.84 -7.03
CA LEU A 246 -13.55 10.89 -6.41
C LEU A 246 -13.89 12.24 -7.04
N TRP A 247 -13.94 13.28 -6.21
CA TRP A 247 -13.85 14.68 -6.62
C TRP A 247 -12.79 15.38 -5.78
N GLU A 248 -11.87 16.09 -6.41
CA GLU A 248 -10.73 16.72 -5.74
C GLU A 248 -10.49 18.13 -6.28
N ASP A 249 -10.44 19.11 -5.38
CA ASP A 249 -10.17 20.51 -5.70
C ASP A 249 -9.07 21.03 -4.75
N ILE A 250 -7.86 21.18 -5.30
CA ILE A 250 -6.65 21.54 -4.56
C ILE A 250 -5.99 22.74 -5.25
N SER A 251 -5.67 23.77 -4.46
CA SER A 251 -4.94 24.93 -4.93
C SER A 251 -3.57 24.53 -5.48
N GLY A 252 -3.25 24.95 -6.71
CA GLY A 252 -1.99 24.63 -7.38
C GLY A 252 -2.08 23.50 -8.40
N GLN A 253 -3.27 22.91 -8.60
CA GLN A 253 -3.56 21.97 -9.68
C GLN A 253 -4.97 22.19 -10.26
N GLN A 254 -5.28 21.48 -11.35
CA GLN A 254 -6.64 21.38 -11.88
C GLN A 254 -7.54 20.59 -10.92
N THR A 255 -8.85 20.78 -11.04
CA THR A 255 -9.82 19.93 -10.33
C THR A 255 -9.81 18.54 -10.97
N TYR A 256 -9.69 17.50 -10.15
CA TYR A 256 -9.66 16.12 -10.61
C TYR A 256 -10.95 15.40 -10.26
N THR A 257 -11.35 14.48 -11.14
CA THR A 257 -12.37 13.48 -10.86
C THR A 257 -11.80 12.09 -11.06
N GLY A 258 -12.26 11.11 -10.29
CA GLY A 258 -11.73 9.76 -10.35
C GLY A 258 -12.80 8.68 -10.24
N ILE A 259 -12.47 7.51 -10.77
CA ILE A 259 -13.28 6.29 -10.70
C ILE A 259 -12.38 5.17 -10.20
N VAL A 260 -12.80 4.47 -9.15
CA VAL A 260 -12.15 3.24 -8.70
C VAL A 260 -13.10 2.07 -8.83
N VAL A 261 -12.57 0.95 -9.30
CA VAL A 261 -13.26 -0.35 -9.29
C VAL A 261 -12.41 -1.31 -8.47
N THR A 262 -13.01 -1.88 -7.43
CA THR A 262 -12.40 -2.93 -6.60
C THR A 262 -13.01 -4.27 -6.95
N PHE A 263 -12.16 -5.24 -7.22
CA PHE A 263 -12.51 -6.57 -7.67
C PHE A 263 -12.54 -7.55 -6.47
N LYS A 264 -13.51 -8.48 -6.46
CA LYS A 264 -13.43 -9.64 -5.57
C LYS A 264 -12.40 -10.64 -6.11
N GLN A 265 -11.89 -11.46 -5.20
CA GLN A 265 -10.91 -12.47 -5.56
C GLN A 265 -11.58 -13.66 -6.29
N ASP A 266 -11.19 -13.90 -7.53
CA ASP A 266 -11.64 -15.02 -8.38
C ASP A 266 -10.46 -15.61 -9.16
N SER A 267 -10.71 -16.53 -10.09
CA SER A 267 -9.64 -17.14 -10.89
C SER A 267 -8.92 -16.16 -11.83
N ILE A 268 -9.64 -15.17 -12.37
CA ILE A 268 -9.08 -14.19 -13.32
C ILE A 268 -8.22 -13.19 -12.54
N THR A 269 -8.76 -12.59 -11.48
CA THR A 269 -8.02 -11.62 -10.67
C THR A 269 -6.80 -12.25 -10.02
N ARG A 270 -6.86 -13.53 -9.60
CA ARG A 270 -5.70 -14.30 -9.14
C ARG A 270 -4.65 -14.52 -10.23
N TRP A 271 -5.07 -14.86 -11.45
CA TRP A 271 -4.14 -15.03 -12.56
C TRP A 271 -3.42 -13.71 -12.89
N MET A 272 -4.18 -12.61 -12.99
CA MET A 272 -3.63 -11.27 -13.21
C MET A 272 -2.66 -10.87 -12.09
N GLY A 273 -3.04 -11.12 -10.83
CA GLY A 273 -2.20 -10.82 -9.67
C GLY A 273 -0.92 -11.65 -9.62
N GLY A 274 -1.00 -12.95 -9.91
CA GLY A 274 0.14 -13.87 -9.84
C GLY A 274 1.25 -13.56 -10.86
N LEU A 275 0.89 -13.08 -12.05
CA LEU A 275 1.84 -12.69 -13.09
C LEU A 275 2.22 -11.21 -13.05
N ALA A 276 1.62 -10.48 -12.12
CA ALA A 276 1.71 -9.05 -12.08
C ALA A 276 1.36 -8.40 -13.44
N PHE A 277 0.20 -8.78 -13.99
CA PHE A 277 -0.30 -8.37 -15.29
C PHE A 277 -0.84 -6.94 -15.26
N ASP A 278 -0.50 -6.17 -16.29
CA ASP A 278 -1.12 -4.90 -16.61
C ASP A 278 -1.24 -4.73 -18.13
N TYR A 279 -2.27 -3.99 -18.56
CA TYR A 279 -2.46 -3.62 -19.96
C TYR A 279 -2.00 -2.17 -20.17
N THR A 280 -0.89 -2.02 -20.89
CA THR A 280 -0.32 -0.70 -21.18
C THR A 280 -0.96 -0.15 -22.44
N ARG A 281 -1.33 1.13 -22.43
CA ARG A 281 -2.02 1.77 -23.57
C ARG A 281 -1.10 2.71 -24.36
N ALA A 282 0.06 3.06 -23.82
CA ALA A 282 1.03 3.95 -24.46
C ALA A 282 2.47 3.58 -24.08
N PRO A 283 3.17 2.76 -24.89
CA PRO A 283 2.68 2.02 -26.05
C PRO A 283 1.69 0.90 -25.68
N GLU A 284 0.85 0.52 -26.64
CA GLU A 284 -0.15 -0.55 -26.47
C GLU A 284 0.54 -1.92 -26.34
N GLY A 285 0.26 -2.65 -25.26
CA GLY A 285 0.92 -3.92 -24.98
C GLY A 285 0.50 -4.55 -23.67
N PHE A 286 1.08 -5.72 -23.40
CA PHE A 286 0.89 -6.45 -22.14
C PHE A 286 2.18 -6.43 -21.34
N ALA A 287 2.10 -5.95 -20.11
CA ALA A 287 3.22 -5.90 -19.19
C ALA A 287 3.04 -6.91 -18.06
N PHE A 288 4.16 -7.46 -17.60
CA PHE A 288 4.21 -8.45 -16.55
C PHE A 288 5.42 -8.19 -15.65
N GLN A 289 5.31 -8.52 -14.36
CA GLN A 289 6.47 -8.66 -13.47
C GLN A 289 6.53 -10.11 -12.98
N LEU A 290 7.26 -10.94 -13.71
CA LEU A 290 7.30 -12.38 -13.52
C LEU A 290 8.19 -12.74 -12.31
N PRO A 291 7.65 -13.40 -11.26
CA PRO A 291 8.48 -13.90 -10.17
C PRO A 291 9.34 -15.06 -10.68
N LEU A 292 10.66 -14.96 -10.48
CA LEU A 292 11.62 -15.99 -10.87
C LEU A 292 11.96 -16.90 -9.70
N LEU A 293 12.35 -16.30 -8.58
CA LEU A 293 12.74 -17.00 -7.35
C LEU A 293 12.29 -16.19 -6.14
N SER A 294 12.06 -16.87 -5.02
CA SER A 294 11.76 -16.21 -3.76
C SER A 294 12.13 -17.10 -2.59
N GLY A 295 12.35 -16.49 -1.43
CA GLY A 295 12.73 -17.20 -0.23
C GLY A 295 12.52 -16.37 1.02
N THR A 296 12.94 -16.92 2.16
CA THR A 296 12.84 -16.29 3.47
C THR A 296 14.23 -16.06 4.07
N PHE A 297 14.32 -15.10 4.98
CA PHE A 297 15.45 -14.90 5.87
C PHE A 297 15.13 -15.41 7.28
N GLY A 298 16.17 -15.76 8.03
CA GLY A 298 16.08 -16.15 9.44
C GLY A 298 15.36 -17.50 9.64
N SER A 299 14.54 -17.57 10.68
CA SER A 299 13.77 -18.77 11.05
C SER A 299 12.35 -18.80 10.49
N LEU A 300 12.03 -17.87 9.58
CA LEU A 300 10.70 -17.75 8.99
C LEU A 300 10.42 -18.94 8.06
N THR A 301 9.40 -19.72 8.41
CA THR A 301 8.93 -20.84 7.59
C THR A 301 7.81 -20.37 6.66
N ARG A 302 7.88 -20.66 5.37
CA ARG A 302 6.89 -20.27 4.36
C ARG A 302 5.93 -21.41 4.05
N LEU A 303 4.63 -21.12 4.01
CA LEU A 303 3.56 -22.05 3.66
C LEU A 303 2.54 -21.42 2.70
N ASP A 304 2.02 -22.26 1.81
CA ASP A 304 0.88 -21.95 0.94
C ASP A 304 -0.42 -22.13 1.73
N ALA A 305 -1.40 -21.23 1.57
CA ALA A 305 -2.69 -21.28 2.26
C ALA A 305 -3.46 -22.60 2.01
N SER A 306 -3.28 -23.27 0.87
CA SER A 306 -3.88 -24.58 0.59
C SER A 306 -3.33 -25.72 1.46
N ARG A 307 -2.21 -25.47 2.16
CA ARG A 307 -1.51 -26.44 3.02
C ARG A 307 -1.78 -26.19 4.50
N GLU A 308 -2.78 -25.38 4.83
CA GLU A 308 -3.22 -25.18 6.20
C GLU A 308 -4.00 -26.39 6.75
N PRO A 309 -3.93 -26.65 8.08
CA PRO A 309 -3.13 -25.95 9.09
C PRO A 309 -1.65 -26.41 9.09
N ALA A 310 -0.74 -25.47 9.40
CA ALA A 310 0.70 -25.72 9.53
C ALA A 310 1.08 -26.72 10.63
N PHE A 311 0.27 -26.79 11.69
CA PHE A 311 0.46 -27.67 12.84
C PHE A 311 -0.82 -28.43 13.13
N THR A 312 -0.74 -29.76 13.10
CA THR A 312 -1.77 -30.66 13.64
C THR A 312 -1.53 -30.81 15.14
N GLY A 313 -2.46 -30.35 15.97
CA GLY A 313 -2.36 -30.45 17.43
C GLY A 313 -2.33 -31.90 17.96
N VAL A 314 -2.20 -32.03 19.28
CA VAL A 314 -2.01 -33.29 20.05
C VAL A 314 -3.14 -34.34 19.87
N LEU A 315 -4.24 -34.04 19.17
CA LEU A 315 -5.39 -34.95 19.00
C LEU A 315 -5.72 -35.34 17.54
N MET A 316 -4.82 -35.17 16.57
CA MET A 316 -5.03 -35.65 15.19
C MET A 316 -3.72 -36.24 14.62
N ALA A 317 -3.79 -37.42 14.00
CA ALA A 317 -2.66 -38.34 13.75
C ALA A 317 -1.51 -37.78 12.87
N PRO A 318 -0.24 -38.19 13.11
CA PRO A 318 0.93 -37.79 12.32
C PRO A 318 1.06 -38.58 11.01
N GLY A 319 1.64 -38.00 9.94
CA GLY A 319 1.70 -38.75 8.68
C GLY A 319 2.51 -38.31 7.46
N ARG A 320 3.33 -37.24 7.46
CA ARG A 320 4.26 -36.98 6.31
C ARG A 320 5.62 -36.45 6.76
N ARG A 321 6.70 -37.18 6.41
CA ARG A 321 8.10 -36.76 6.60
C ARG A 321 8.38 -35.48 5.80
N GLY A 322 9.01 -34.49 6.44
CA GLY A 322 9.49 -33.25 5.80
C GLY A 322 8.78 -31.96 6.23
N PHE A 323 7.77 -32.05 7.11
CA PHE A 323 7.02 -30.91 7.63
C PHE A 323 7.07 -30.92 9.17
N LEU A 324 7.17 -29.73 9.79
CA LEU A 324 7.39 -29.52 11.23
C LEU A 324 6.62 -30.55 12.07
N GLU A 325 7.34 -31.51 12.66
CA GLU A 325 6.73 -32.55 13.49
C GLU A 325 5.93 -31.86 14.61
N PRO A 326 4.74 -32.37 14.98
CA PRO A 326 3.90 -31.80 16.03
C PRO A 326 4.59 -31.93 17.39
N ARG A 327 5.52 -31.02 17.68
CA ARG A 327 6.30 -30.95 18.93
C ARG A 327 5.51 -30.26 20.04
N GLY A 328 4.21 -30.55 20.15
CA GLY A 328 3.34 -29.95 21.17
C GLY A 328 3.28 -28.42 21.12
N LEU A 329 3.56 -27.78 19.99
CA LEU A 329 3.54 -26.31 19.89
C LEU A 329 2.09 -25.79 19.83
N VAL A 330 1.82 -24.69 20.51
CA VAL A 330 0.52 -24.00 20.52
C VAL A 330 0.65 -22.63 19.87
N LEU A 331 -0.42 -22.17 19.21
CA LEU A 331 -0.49 -20.82 18.65
C LEU A 331 -0.47 -19.81 19.80
N VAL A 332 0.52 -18.92 19.80
CA VAL A 332 0.73 -17.91 20.84
C VAL A 332 0.61 -16.48 20.34
N GLY A 333 0.53 -16.28 19.03
CA GLY A 333 0.33 -14.96 18.44
C GLY A 333 0.08 -15.01 16.94
N GLU A 334 -0.37 -13.89 16.40
CA GLU A 334 -0.60 -13.70 14.97
C GLU A 334 -0.33 -12.25 14.57
N ILE A 335 0.17 -12.07 13.35
CA ILE A 335 0.19 -10.78 12.64
C ILE A 335 -0.55 -10.97 11.33
N VAL A 336 -1.58 -10.17 11.09
CA VAL A 336 -2.24 -10.09 9.78
C VAL A 336 -1.63 -8.93 9.02
N ALA A 337 -1.19 -9.20 7.81
CA ALA A 337 -0.57 -8.23 6.94
C ALA A 337 -1.16 -8.27 5.53
N GLU A 338 -0.97 -7.17 4.80
CA GLU A 338 -1.35 -7.06 3.41
C GLU A 338 -0.22 -6.42 2.61
N ARG A 339 0.23 -7.15 1.60
CA ARG A 339 1.25 -6.69 0.66
C ARG A 339 0.57 -6.03 -0.52
N VAL A 340 1.09 -4.88 -0.90
CA VAL A 340 0.58 -4.07 -1.99
C VAL A 340 1.67 -3.87 -3.04
N ARG A 341 1.30 -3.99 -4.31
CA ARG A 341 2.10 -3.57 -5.47
C ARG A 341 1.25 -2.65 -6.31
N THR A 342 1.81 -1.55 -6.80
CA THR A 342 1.13 -0.69 -7.77
C THR A 342 1.92 -0.56 -9.06
N TYR A 343 1.19 -0.49 -10.17
CA TYR A 343 1.77 -0.26 -11.49
C TYR A 343 1.83 1.21 -11.83
N TRP A 344 2.84 1.57 -12.63
CA TRP A 344 2.77 2.76 -13.45
C TRP A 344 2.06 2.47 -14.78
N GLN A 345 1.68 3.52 -15.51
CA GLN A 345 0.97 3.44 -16.79
C GLN A 345 1.67 2.59 -17.87
N ASN A 346 2.96 2.32 -17.72
CA ASN A 346 3.74 1.45 -18.60
C ASN A 346 3.84 -0.01 -18.09
N GLY A 347 3.00 -0.37 -17.13
CA GLY A 347 2.81 -1.72 -16.60
C GLY A 347 3.97 -2.25 -15.77
N GLN A 348 4.82 -1.35 -15.28
CA GLN A 348 5.90 -1.72 -14.36
C GLN A 348 5.45 -1.60 -12.92
N VAL A 349 5.71 -2.63 -12.12
CA VAL A 349 5.61 -2.54 -10.66
C VAL A 349 6.64 -1.51 -10.18
N ARG A 350 6.17 -0.43 -9.56
CA ARG A 350 7.05 0.68 -9.10
C ARG A 350 7.35 0.67 -7.62
N ASN A 351 6.51 0.00 -6.85
CA ASN A 351 6.62 -0.06 -5.42
C ASN A 351 6.11 -1.40 -4.89
N TRP A 352 6.57 -1.72 -3.70
CA TRP A 352 6.06 -2.81 -2.89
C TRP A 352 6.03 -2.34 -1.45
N TYR A 353 4.95 -2.66 -0.74
CA TYR A 353 4.89 -2.38 0.69
C TYR A 353 4.04 -3.42 1.39
N GLU A 354 4.48 -3.88 2.57
CA GLU A 354 3.68 -4.72 3.45
C GLU A 354 3.14 -3.90 4.62
N HIS A 355 1.83 -3.78 4.69
CA HIS A 355 1.11 -3.18 5.81
C HIS A 355 0.85 -4.22 6.89
N ARG A 356 1.17 -3.90 8.15
CA ARG A 356 0.74 -4.71 9.30
C ARG A 356 -0.62 -4.20 9.77
N LEU A 357 -1.66 -5.00 9.53
CA LEU A 357 -3.05 -4.60 9.79
C LEU A 357 -3.45 -4.83 11.25
N SER A 358 -3.00 -5.95 11.81
CA SER A 358 -3.26 -6.30 13.19
C SER A 358 -2.19 -7.22 13.75
N SER A 359 -2.06 -7.23 15.07
CA SER A 359 -1.16 -8.12 15.80
C SER A 359 -1.78 -8.48 17.14
N TRP A 360 -1.61 -9.73 17.57
CA TRP A 360 -1.95 -10.15 18.93
C TRP A 360 -0.98 -11.21 19.45
N GLY A 361 -0.92 -11.34 20.77
CA GLY A 361 -0.13 -12.38 21.43
C GLY A 361 1.38 -12.15 21.33
N ARG A 362 2.13 -13.24 21.47
CA ARG A 362 3.59 -13.25 21.50
C ARG A 362 4.16 -13.55 20.10
N THR A 363 4.85 -12.56 19.54
CA THR A 363 5.41 -12.63 18.17
C THR A 363 6.94 -12.78 18.13
N SER A 364 7.61 -12.84 19.29
CA SER A 364 9.06 -12.98 19.38
C SER A 364 9.54 -13.65 20.68
N GLY A 365 10.84 -13.93 20.74
CA GLY A 365 11.52 -14.48 21.91
C GLY A 365 11.89 -15.97 21.78
N ARG A 366 12.58 -16.50 22.80
CA ARG A 366 13.12 -17.86 22.77
C ARG A 366 12.02 -18.91 22.59
N GLY A 367 12.22 -19.83 21.65
CA GLY A 367 11.32 -20.96 21.37
C GLY A 367 10.10 -20.62 20.53
N VAL A 368 9.93 -19.37 20.11
CA VAL A 368 8.85 -18.97 19.19
C VAL A 368 9.27 -19.30 17.75
N VAL A 369 8.41 -20.02 17.04
CA VAL A 369 8.53 -20.35 15.63
C VAL A 369 7.55 -19.50 14.83
N ALA A 370 8.04 -18.77 13.83
CA ALA A 370 7.22 -17.95 12.95
C ALA A 370 6.92 -18.70 11.65
N VAL A 371 5.64 -18.77 11.30
CA VAL A 371 5.14 -19.39 10.07
C VAL A 371 4.38 -18.34 9.27
N MET A 372 4.83 -18.09 8.05
CA MET A 372 4.18 -17.20 7.09
C MET A 372 3.25 -18.00 6.18
N VAL A 373 1.98 -17.58 6.14
CA VAL A 373 0.93 -18.16 5.30
C VAL A 373 0.51 -17.11 4.29
N GLU A 374 0.64 -17.43 3.01
CA GLU A 374 0.38 -16.49 1.93
C GLU A 374 -0.86 -16.91 1.13
N ASP A 375 -1.80 -15.96 0.97
CA ASP A 375 -2.84 -16.08 -0.04
C ASP A 375 -2.25 -15.80 -1.43
N PRO A 376 -2.91 -16.23 -2.52
CA PRO A 376 -2.50 -15.83 -3.87
C PRO A 376 -2.59 -14.31 -4.05
N TRP A 377 -1.61 -13.74 -4.76
CA TRP A 377 -1.74 -12.38 -5.31
C TRP A 377 -3.00 -12.28 -6.17
N TYR A 378 -3.68 -11.15 -6.13
CA TYR A 378 -4.80 -10.85 -7.00
C TYR A 378 -4.84 -9.37 -7.40
N LEU A 379 -5.44 -9.07 -8.55
CA LEU A 379 -5.81 -7.70 -8.91
C LEU A 379 -6.91 -7.22 -7.96
N GLN A 380 -6.58 -6.25 -7.11
CA GLN A 380 -7.50 -5.74 -6.10
C GLN A 380 -8.32 -4.59 -6.65
N LEU A 381 -7.70 -3.62 -7.33
CA LEU A 381 -8.40 -2.45 -7.84
C LEU A 381 -7.69 -1.80 -9.02
N GLU A 382 -8.46 -1.02 -9.77
CA GLU A 382 -7.99 0.00 -10.70
C GLU A 382 -8.57 1.35 -10.28
N ALA A 383 -7.70 2.33 -10.01
CA ALA A 383 -8.10 3.68 -9.61
C ALA A 383 -7.63 4.69 -10.65
N LEU A 384 -8.58 5.24 -11.40
CA LEU A 384 -8.35 6.17 -12.50
C LEU A 384 -8.75 7.59 -12.07
N VAL A 385 -8.00 8.60 -12.50
CA VAL A 385 -8.21 10.00 -12.13
C VAL A 385 -7.82 10.92 -13.29
N SER A 386 -8.62 11.94 -13.57
CA SER A 386 -8.44 12.82 -14.73
C SER A 386 -8.70 14.28 -14.37
N PRO A 387 -7.99 15.26 -14.96
CA PRO A 387 -8.17 16.69 -14.66
C PRO A 387 -9.44 17.30 -15.29
N HIS A 388 -10.42 16.46 -15.61
CA HIS A 388 -11.65 16.82 -16.29
C HIS A 388 -12.84 16.63 -15.35
N THR A 389 -13.77 17.57 -15.36
CA THR A 389 -14.95 17.60 -14.46
C THR A 389 -16.28 17.52 -15.22
N THR A 390 -16.23 17.50 -16.56
CA THR A 390 -17.41 17.57 -17.42
C THR A 390 -17.65 16.22 -18.09
N PHE A 391 -18.87 15.71 -17.96
CA PHE A 391 -19.30 14.41 -18.52
C PHE A 391 -20.53 14.54 -19.42
N SER A 392 -20.71 15.73 -20.02
CA SER A 392 -21.94 16.10 -20.74
C SER A 392 -22.06 15.53 -22.15
N SER A 393 -20.99 14.96 -22.71
CA SER A 393 -20.98 14.34 -24.03
C SER A 393 -20.02 13.15 -24.10
N TRP A 394 -20.14 12.37 -25.16
CA TRP A 394 -19.23 11.24 -25.42
C TRP A 394 -17.80 11.72 -25.65
N GLU A 395 -17.61 12.85 -26.33
CA GLU A 395 -16.30 13.46 -26.56
C GLU A 395 -15.65 13.86 -25.23
N ALA A 396 -16.42 14.44 -24.29
CA ALA A 396 -15.92 14.80 -22.98
C ALA A 396 -15.48 13.56 -22.17
N LEU A 397 -16.21 12.44 -22.29
CA LEU A 397 -15.81 11.15 -21.72
C LEU A 397 -14.53 10.61 -22.37
N GLN A 398 -14.37 10.75 -23.69
CA GLN A 398 -13.15 10.36 -24.39
C GLN A 398 -11.94 11.20 -23.98
N GLU A 399 -12.12 12.51 -23.76
CA GLU A 399 -11.07 13.38 -23.24
C GLU A 399 -10.69 13.02 -21.80
N TRP A 400 -11.70 12.77 -20.95
CA TRP A 400 -11.48 12.27 -19.59
C TRP A 400 -10.64 10.99 -19.60
N GLU A 401 -11.02 10.03 -20.44
CA GLU A 401 -10.35 8.72 -20.58
C GLU A 401 -8.95 8.85 -21.21
N ARG A 402 -8.75 9.81 -22.12
CA ARG A 402 -7.45 10.05 -22.75
C ARG A 402 -6.45 10.61 -21.73
N ASP A 403 -6.89 11.55 -20.89
CA ASP A 403 -6.00 12.31 -20.01
C ASP A 403 -5.95 11.73 -18.58
N ARG A 404 -6.64 10.62 -18.33
CA ARG A 404 -6.59 9.94 -17.03
C ARG A 404 -5.19 9.42 -16.72
N LEU A 405 -4.87 9.48 -15.44
CA LEU A 405 -3.78 8.79 -14.77
C LEU A 405 -4.39 7.74 -13.86
N GLY A 406 -3.60 6.79 -13.35
CA GLY A 406 -4.13 5.88 -12.36
C GLY A 406 -3.40 4.55 -12.27
N PRO A 407 -3.05 4.09 -11.07
CA PRO A 407 -2.46 2.78 -10.90
C PRO A 407 -3.50 1.67 -10.85
N ALA A 408 -3.13 0.51 -11.38
CA ALA A 408 -3.67 -0.75 -10.90
C ALA A 408 -2.94 -1.16 -9.62
N GLN A 409 -3.66 -1.76 -8.68
CA GLN A 409 -3.12 -2.25 -7.42
C GLN A 409 -3.34 -3.75 -7.29
N LEU A 410 -2.27 -4.48 -7.03
CA LEU A 410 -2.35 -5.86 -6.59
C LEU A 410 -2.24 -5.95 -5.09
N SER A 411 -2.93 -6.93 -4.53
CA SER A 411 -2.86 -7.27 -3.13
C SER A 411 -2.55 -8.74 -2.91
N GLN A 412 -1.86 -9.02 -1.81
CA GLN A 412 -1.70 -10.34 -1.25
C GLN A 412 -1.86 -10.24 0.26
N ARG A 413 -2.86 -10.96 0.79
CA ARG A 413 -2.97 -11.15 2.24
C ARG A 413 -1.90 -12.14 2.71
N VAL A 414 -1.28 -11.82 3.83
CA VAL A 414 -0.29 -12.67 4.49
C VAL A 414 -0.61 -12.75 5.97
N VAL A 415 -0.59 -13.95 6.52
CA VAL A 415 -0.80 -14.17 7.96
C VAL A 415 0.45 -14.81 8.52
N TYR A 416 1.07 -14.15 9.48
CA TYR A 416 2.21 -14.67 10.23
C TYR A 416 1.69 -15.26 11.54
N ARG A 417 1.85 -16.56 11.72
CA ARG A 417 1.43 -17.29 12.92
C ARG A 417 2.64 -17.69 13.74
N PHE A 418 2.53 -17.51 15.04
CA PHE A 418 3.62 -17.74 15.98
C PHE A 418 3.26 -18.90 16.91
N TYR A 419 4.17 -19.86 17.01
CA TYR A 419 3.97 -21.07 17.79
C TYR A 419 5.06 -21.25 18.83
N ALA A 420 4.72 -21.72 20.03
CA ALA A 420 5.67 -21.97 21.11
C ALA A 420 5.30 -23.23 21.92
N PRO A 421 6.23 -23.83 22.68
CA PRO A 421 5.91 -24.96 23.56
C PRO A 421 4.87 -24.59 24.64
N PRO A 422 4.10 -25.56 25.14
CA PRO A 422 3.12 -25.31 26.21
C PRO A 422 3.83 -24.90 27.49
N GLY A 423 3.35 -23.85 28.17
CA GLY A 423 3.91 -23.38 29.44
C GLY A 423 4.93 -22.23 29.35
N VAL A 424 5.15 -21.66 28.16
CA VAL A 424 5.96 -20.43 27.96
C VAL A 424 5.07 -19.20 27.69
N ILE A 425 3.85 -19.21 28.21
CA ILE A 425 2.81 -18.18 28.01
C ILE A 425 3.05 -16.99 28.93
#